data_AF-A0A3A3FUP4-F1
#
_entry.id   AF-A0A3A3FUP4-F1
#
_cell.length_a   1.000
_cell.length_b   1.000
_cell.length_c   1.000
_cell.angle_alpha   90.00
_cell.angle_beta   90.00
_cell.angle_gamma   90.00
#
_symmetry.space_group_name_H-M   'P 1'
#
loop_
_entity.id
_entity.type
_entity.pdbx_description
1 polymer ?
#
loop_
_entity_poly.entity_id
_entity_poly.type
_entity_poly.pdbx_seq_one_letter_code
_entity_poly.pdbx_strand_id
1 'polypeptide(L)'
;MQKSIATVKPLTEDHLSIPTYDPNNLLDDLIEKLNLKNDAALSRALEIAPPVISKIRHRRLPIGASLLVRMHDMTGLQLNELRKMAGIPLPTGQVQASRS
;
A
#
# COMPACT_ATOMS: atom_id res chain seq x y z
N MET A 1 -43.82 29.00 17.57
CA MET A 1 -42.82 29.45 16.56
C MET A 1 -41.55 28.66 16.80
N GLN A 2 -41.34 27.60 16.02
CA GLN A 2 -40.20 26.69 16.20
C GLN A 2 -38.94 27.36 15.64
N LYS A 3 -37.90 27.44 16.48
CA LYS A 3 -36.52 27.78 16.11
C LYS A 3 -35.90 26.66 15.29
N SER A 4 -34.83 27.03 14.57
CA SER A 4 -33.76 26.15 14.10
C SER A 4 -33.98 25.47 12.75
N ILE A 5 -33.37 26.06 11.73
CA ILE A 5 -32.51 25.30 10.81
C ILE A 5 -31.17 26.04 10.78
N ALA A 6 -30.25 25.60 11.63
CA ALA A 6 -28.85 25.91 11.41
C ALA A 6 -28.48 25.27 10.07
N THR A 7 -28.04 26.10 9.12
CA THR A 7 -27.41 25.67 7.87
C THR A 7 -26.45 24.54 8.18
N VAL A 8 -26.81 23.33 7.74
CA VAL A 8 -25.89 22.19 7.72
C VAL A 8 -24.77 22.54 6.75
N LYS A 9 -23.65 22.99 7.30
CA LYS A 9 -22.38 23.02 6.59
C LYS A 9 -22.10 21.58 6.15
N PRO A 10 -21.93 21.29 4.85
CA PRO A 10 -21.63 19.92 4.44
C PRO A 10 -20.32 19.52 5.10
N LEU A 11 -20.35 18.44 5.87
CA LEU A 11 -19.19 17.86 6.57
C LEU A 11 -18.26 17.12 5.60
N THR A 12 -18.04 17.67 4.41
CA THR A 12 -17.29 17.02 3.32
C THR A 12 -16.08 17.83 2.90
N GLU A 13 -15.20 18.16 3.84
CA GLU A 13 -13.87 18.67 3.53
C GLU A 13 -12.84 18.03 4.46
N ASP A 14 -12.84 16.69 4.53
CA ASP A 14 -11.57 15.98 4.70
C ASP A 14 -11.13 15.64 3.28
N HIS A 15 -10.04 16.27 2.83
CA HIS A 15 -9.33 15.94 1.60
C HIS A 15 -8.74 14.52 1.74
N LEU A 16 -9.59 13.50 1.77
CA LEU A 16 -9.23 12.11 1.63
C LEU A 16 -8.77 11.93 0.19
N SER A 17 -7.52 12.29 -0.08
CA SER A 17 -6.79 11.82 -1.25
C SER A 17 -6.87 10.30 -1.20
N ILE A 18 -7.78 9.71 -1.98
CA ILE A 18 -7.86 8.28 -2.15
C ILE A 18 -6.47 7.87 -2.63
N PRO A 19 -5.69 7.09 -1.88
CA PRO A 19 -4.36 6.72 -2.31
C PRO A 19 -4.50 5.97 -3.64
N THR A 20 -3.98 6.56 -4.71
CA THR A 20 -4.01 5.95 -6.03
C THR A 20 -3.12 4.73 -5.98
N TYR A 21 -3.67 3.56 -6.32
CA TYR A 21 -2.90 2.32 -6.39
C TYR A 21 -1.70 2.49 -7.32
N ASP A 22 -0.50 2.40 -6.75
CA ASP A 22 0.76 2.58 -7.46
C ASP A 22 1.79 1.52 -7.05
N PRO A 23 1.75 0.34 -7.70
CA PRO A 23 2.70 -0.72 -7.40
C PRO A 23 4.11 -0.42 -7.90
N ASN A 24 4.28 0.56 -8.82
CA ASN A 24 5.61 0.90 -9.31
C ASN A 24 6.45 1.53 -8.19
N ASN A 25 5.90 2.51 -7.47
CA ASN A 25 6.58 3.13 -6.34
C ASN A 25 7.00 2.10 -5.30
N LEU A 26 6.10 1.19 -4.91
CA LEU A 26 6.45 0.09 -4.01
C LEU A 26 7.63 -0.73 -4.53
N LEU A 27 7.61 -1.15 -5.80
CA LEU A 27 8.69 -1.99 -6.35
C LEU A 27 10.02 -1.23 -6.48
N ASP A 28 9.97 0.05 -6.83
CA ASP A 28 11.15 0.91 -6.92
C ASP A 28 11.78 1.15 -5.54
N ASP A 29 10.96 1.50 -4.55
CA ASP A 29 11.41 1.66 -3.16
C ASP A 29 12.05 0.36 -2.63
N LEU A 30 11.50 -0.80 -2.98
CA LEU A 30 12.08 -2.09 -2.60
C LEU A 30 13.42 -2.37 -3.28
N ILE A 31 13.57 -1.98 -4.55
CA ILE A 31 14.85 -2.09 -5.27
C ILE A 31 15.90 -1.21 -4.61
N GLU A 32 15.57 0.03 -4.29
CA GLU A 32 16.48 0.95 -3.61
C GLU A 32 16.84 0.46 -2.20
N LYS A 33 15.84 0.07 -1.40
CA LYS A 33 16.03 -0.35 -0.01
C LYS A 33 16.84 -1.63 0.14
N LEU A 34 16.72 -2.55 -0.82
CA LEU A 34 17.49 -3.79 -0.86
C LEU A 34 18.81 -3.66 -1.65
N ASN A 35 19.13 -2.44 -2.14
CA ASN A 35 20.30 -2.15 -2.97
C ASN A 35 20.42 -3.09 -4.19
N LEU A 36 19.29 -3.29 -4.87
CA LEU A 36 19.17 -4.16 -6.04
C LEU A 36 19.35 -3.36 -7.32
N LYS A 37 19.80 -4.05 -8.38
CA LYS A 37 20.05 -3.41 -9.67
C LYS A 37 18.78 -3.19 -10.50
N ASN A 38 17.79 -4.09 -10.40
CA ASN A 38 16.60 -4.10 -11.25
C ASN A 38 15.54 -5.12 -10.77
N ASP A 39 14.39 -5.14 -11.47
CA ASP A 39 13.28 -6.08 -11.29
C ASP A 39 13.71 -7.55 -11.34
N ALA A 40 14.72 -7.91 -12.14
CA ALA A 40 15.18 -9.29 -12.20
C ALA A 40 15.90 -9.69 -10.91
N ALA A 41 16.67 -8.78 -10.29
CA ALA A 41 17.25 -8.98 -8.97
C ALA A 41 16.15 -9.03 -7.88
N LEU A 42 15.15 -8.14 -7.97
CA LEU A 42 14.00 -8.14 -7.06
C LEU A 42 13.21 -9.45 -7.12
N SER A 43 12.98 -9.98 -8.33
CA SER A 43 12.26 -11.24 -8.51
C SER A 43 12.96 -12.40 -7.81
N ARG A 44 14.30 -12.44 -7.82
CA ARG A 44 15.09 -13.46 -7.12
C ARG A 44 15.05 -13.27 -5.61
N ALA A 45 15.20 -12.04 -5.13
CA ALA A 45 15.14 -11.72 -3.71
C ALA A 45 13.77 -12.06 -3.11
N LEU A 46 12.70 -11.81 -3.85
CA LEU A 46 11.34 -12.17 -3.46
C LEU A 46 10.94 -13.59 -3.93
N GLU A 47 11.85 -14.43 -4.40
CA GLU A 47 11.57 -15.80 -4.86
C GLU A 47 10.33 -15.94 -5.79
N ILE A 48 10.16 -14.97 -6.68
CA ILE A 48 9.02 -14.84 -7.59
C ILE A 48 9.52 -14.90 -9.02
N ALA A 49 8.71 -15.48 -9.90
CA ALA A 49 9.02 -15.51 -11.32
C ALA A 49 9.04 -14.07 -11.92
N PRO A 50 10.03 -13.70 -12.74
CA PRO A 50 10.09 -12.38 -13.39
C PRO A 50 8.80 -11.93 -14.09
N PRO A 51 8.01 -12.82 -14.74
CA PRO A 51 6.72 -12.42 -15.34
C PRO A 51 5.70 -11.86 -14.35
N VAL A 52 5.76 -12.23 -13.07
CA VAL A 52 4.85 -11.72 -12.03
C VAL A 52 5.17 -10.26 -11.74
N ILE A 53 6.45 -9.92 -11.53
CA ILE A 53 6.89 -8.52 -11.33
C ILE A 53 6.50 -7.67 -12.55
N SER A 54 6.77 -8.17 -13.76
CA SER A 54 6.37 -7.48 -14.99
C SER A 54 4.86 -7.23 -15.07
N LYS A 55 4.02 -8.22 -14.72
CA LYS A 55 2.56 -8.04 -14.71
C LYS A 55 2.11 -7.04 -13.64
N ILE A 56 2.77 -6.97 -12.50
CA ILE A 56 2.49 -5.99 -11.44
C ILE A 56 2.84 -4.57 -11.90
N ARG A 57 4.03 -4.38 -12.48
CA ARG A 57 4.48 -3.11 -13.08
C ARG A 57 3.48 -2.56 -14.10
N HIS A 58 2.95 -3.45 -14.94
CA HIS A 58 1.96 -3.10 -15.96
C HIS A 58 0.50 -3.14 -15.46
N ARG A 59 0.28 -3.27 -14.13
CA ARG A 59 -1.05 -3.29 -13.49
C ARG A 59 -1.99 -4.37 -14.08
N ARG A 60 -1.42 -5.47 -14.59
CA ARG A 60 -2.12 -6.66 -15.09
C ARG A 60 -2.31 -7.73 -14.02
N LEU A 61 -1.61 -7.59 -12.90
CA LEU A 61 -1.74 -8.46 -11.73
C LEU A 61 -1.77 -7.60 -10.46
N PRO A 62 -2.82 -7.65 -9.63
CA PRO A 62 -2.85 -6.94 -8.37
C PRO A 62 -1.89 -7.58 -7.36
N ILE A 63 -1.36 -6.76 -6.45
CA ILE A 63 -0.55 -7.25 -5.33
C ILE A 63 -1.48 -7.91 -4.30
N GLY A 64 -1.38 -9.23 -4.18
CA GLY A 64 -2.11 -10.01 -3.19
C GLY A 64 -1.46 -10.00 -1.81
N ALA A 65 -2.21 -10.46 -0.80
CA ALA A 65 -1.73 -10.53 0.58
C ALA A 65 -0.47 -11.40 0.75
N SER A 66 -0.40 -12.55 0.06
CA SER A 66 0.77 -13.44 0.12
C SER A 66 2.06 -12.77 -0.37
N LEU A 67 1.95 -11.94 -1.41
CA LEU A 67 3.10 -11.17 -1.91
C LEU A 67 3.56 -10.12 -0.91
N LEU A 68 2.63 -9.42 -0.28
CA LEU A 68 2.96 -8.45 0.76
C LEU A 68 3.62 -9.10 1.98
N VAL A 69 3.18 -10.29 2.39
CA VAL A 69 3.84 -11.06 3.46
C VAL A 69 5.27 -11.37 3.08
N ARG A 70 5.53 -11.82 1.84
CA ARG A 70 6.90 -12.07 1.41
C ARG A 70 7.76 -10.81 1.37
N MET A 71 7.21 -9.70 0.92
CA MET A 71 7.89 -8.40 0.97
C MET A 71 8.23 -7.99 2.41
N HIS A 72 7.32 -8.24 3.35
CA HIS A 72 7.56 -8.03 4.79
C HIS A 72 8.74 -8.87 5.28
N ASP A 73 8.71 -10.18 5.03
CA ASP A 73 9.74 -11.10 5.50
C ASP A 73 11.14 -10.72 4.99
N MET A 74 11.24 -10.29 3.73
CA MET A 74 12.52 -9.95 3.11
C MET A 74 13.07 -8.58 3.48
N THR A 75 12.20 -7.62 3.85
CA THR A 75 12.58 -6.21 4.03
C THR A 75 12.50 -5.74 5.48
N GLY A 76 11.83 -6.51 6.34
CA GLY A 76 11.46 -6.14 7.71
C GLY A 76 10.40 -5.03 7.79
N LEU A 77 9.84 -4.58 6.66
CA LEU A 77 8.84 -3.51 6.62
C LEU A 77 7.50 -3.98 7.11
N GLN A 78 6.82 -3.21 7.95
CA GLN A 78 5.47 -3.56 8.39
C GLN A 78 4.49 -3.63 7.20
N LEU A 79 3.53 -4.55 7.27
CA LEU A 79 2.51 -4.71 6.22
C LEU A 79 1.76 -3.42 5.90
N ASN A 80 1.54 -2.57 6.91
CA ASN A 80 0.89 -1.27 6.74
C ASN A 80 1.75 -0.28 5.95
N GLU A 81 3.06 -0.35 6.08
CA GLU A 81 4.00 0.49 5.34
C GLU A 81 4.02 0.09 3.87
N LEU A 82 4.13 -1.21 3.59
CA LEU A 82 4.04 -1.76 2.23
C LEU A 82 2.72 -1.38 1.53
N ARG A 83 1.61 -1.41 2.26
CA ARG A 83 0.30 -0.97 1.74
C ARG A 83 0.28 0.51 1.41
N LYS A 84 0.82 1.36 2.28
CA LYS A 84 0.93 2.80 2.02
C LYS A 84 1.77 3.08 0.78
N MET A 85 2.93 2.43 0.66
CA MET A 85 3.82 2.56 -0.50
C MET A 85 3.13 2.13 -1.81
N ALA A 86 2.32 1.06 -1.76
CA ALA A 86 1.56 0.58 -2.91
C ALA A 86 0.28 1.38 -3.22
N GLY A 87 -0.08 2.36 -2.38
CA GLY A 87 -1.38 3.04 -2.46
C GLY A 87 -2.57 2.10 -2.20
N ILE A 88 -2.37 1.01 -1.45
CA ILE A 88 -3.43 0.08 -1.05
C ILE A 88 -4.09 0.64 0.22
N PRO A 89 -5.43 0.80 0.25
CA PRO A 89 -6.13 1.24 1.45
C PRO A 89 -5.79 0.35 2.65
N LEU A 90 -5.52 0.99 3.79
CA LEU A 90 -5.33 0.28 5.05
C LEU A 90 -6.68 -0.29 5.51
N PRO A 91 -6.71 -1.50 6.08
CA PRO A 91 -7.92 -2.00 6.70
C PRO A 91 -8.29 -1.06 7.86
N THR A 92 -9.35 -0.28 7.69
CA THR A 92 -9.81 0.79 8.60
C THR A 92 -10.47 0.24 9.88
N GLY A 93 -10.01 -0.90 10.37
CA GLY A 93 -10.71 -1.68 11.40
C GLY A 93 -9.83 -2.26 12.49
N GLN A 94 -8.58 -1.82 12.65
CA GLN A 94 -7.72 -2.22 13.78
C GLN A 94 -6.89 -1.01 14.24
N VAL A 95 -7.57 0.00 14.77
CA VAL A 95 -6.93 0.88 15.76
C VAL A 95 -6.58 -0.05 16.92
N GLN A 96 -5.28 -0.27 17.17
CA GLN A 96 -4.84 -1.00 18.36
C GLN A 96 -5.47 -0.34 19.57
N ALA A 97 -6.45 -1.04 20.16
CA ALA A 97 -6.71 -0.94 21.57
C ALA A 97 -5.40 -1.22 22.32
N SER A 98 -5.14 -0.41 23.34
CA SER A 98 -4.26 -0.73 24.46
C SER A 98 -2.77 -0.85 24.12
N ARG A 99 -2.05 0.27 24.20
CA ARG A 99 -0.79 0.27 24.96
C ARG A 99 -1.10 0.90 26.30
N SER A 100 -1.01 0.05 27.33
CA SER A 100 -1.11 0.38 28.75
C SER A 100 -0.11 1.45 29.18
#